data_AF-A0A1Y2IWR6-F1
#
_entry.id   AF-A0A1Y2IWR6-F1
#
_cell.length_a   1.000
_cell.length_b   1.000
_cell.length_c   1.000
_cell.angle_alpha   90.00
_cell.angle_beta   90.00
_cell.angle_gamma   90.00
#
_symmetry.space_group_name_H-M   'P 1'
#
loop_
_entity.id
_entity.type
_entity.pdbx_description
1 polymer ?
#
loop_
_entity_poly.entity_id
_entity_poly.type
_entity_poly.pdbx_seq_one_letter_code
_entity_poly.pdbx_strand_id
1 'polypeptide(L)'
;MRYRYYKPRRLPPLTPMRITEIYALAAVSVSIGTEAILHWELAHRDRDLCTIQTLAMCFRTNGGPFLEKSREKSTVESTRTWDELRAEFTNYPKDGSLAQKFVWWYNHAWSDPLVWGLLYEDQYLPVQKHKLEPTLSKGDWDILITHLANAMQGSDGKLSALAPWRFFRAFLLITPFALGARLLFLPRIVLPLSIAQRVLIYCSLTLYLNRTYQHCHYPLRLQDRHSVALVLNQLAPDLPEIVNTIMSGGRHFPL
;
A
#
# COMPACT_ATOMS: atom_id res chain seq x y z
N MET A 1 -9.50 -50.83 22.79
CA MET A 1 -9.52 -50.21 21.44
C MET A 1 -8.29 -49.30 21.30
N ARG A 2 -7.43 -49.52 20.29
CA ARG A 2 -6.31 -48.60 20.00
C ARG A 2 -6.81 -47.49 19.08
N TYR A 3 -6.95 -46.28 19.61
CA TYR A 3 -7.13 -45.08 18.79
C TYR A 3 -5.88 -44.89 17.92
N ARG A 4 -5.95 -45.28 16.65
CA ARG A 4 -4.96 -44.85 15.66
C ARG A 4 -5.19 -43.35 15.45
N TYR A 5 -4.21 -42.53 15.83
CA TYR A 5 -4.19 -41.11 15.49
C TYR A 5 -4.35 -40.94 13.97
N TYR A 6 -5.55 -40.60 13.54
CA TYR A 6 -5.83 -40.24 12.16
C TYR A 6 -5.27 -38.85 11.93
N LYS A 7 -4.05 -38.78 11.37
CA LYS A 7 -3.50 -37.54 10.82
C LYS A 7 -3.83 -37.50 9.33
N PRO A 8 -4.83 -36.73 8.88
CA PRO A 8 -5.07 -36.57 7.45
C PRO A 8 -3.80 -36.01 6.80
N ARG A 9 -3.12 -36.83 6.00
CA ARG A 9 -1.87 -36.43 5.32
C ARG A 9 -2.12 -35.49 4.14
N ARG A 10 -3.38 -35.37 3.70
CA ARG A 10 -3.80 -34.54 2.59
C ARG A 10 -5.10 -33.84 2.98
N LEU A 11 -5.13 -32.53 2.81
CA LEU A 11 -6.37 -31.76 2.86
C LEU A 11 -7.32 -32.28 1.77
N PRO A 12 -8.64 -32.07 1.92
CA PRO A 12 -9.56 -32.21 0.80
C PRO A 12 -8.98 -31.49 -0.43
N PRO A 13 -9.17 -32.02 -1.67
CA PRO A 13 -8.57 -31.49 -2.90
C PRO A 13 -9.11 -30.10 -3.33
N LEU A 14 -9.66 -29.35 -2.37
CA LEU A 14 -10.24 -28.03 -2.50
C LEU A 14 -9.18 -26.93 -2.58
N THR A 15 -7.98 -27.17 -2.04
CA THR A 15 -6.87 -26.20 -2.11
C THR A 15 -5.64 -26.79 -2.80
N PRO A 16 -4.98 -26.02 -3.68
CA PRO A 16 -3.68 -26.41 -4.22
C PRO A 16 -2.55 -26.28 -3.20
N MET A 17 -2.79 -25.63 -2.04
CA MET A 17 -1.78 -25.36 -1.02
C MET A 17 -1.58 -26.54 -0.06
N ARG A 18 -0.34 -26.73 0.38
CA ARG A 18 0.04 -27.62 1.49
C ARG A 18 -0.39 -26.97 2.80
N ILE A 19 -0.63 -27.81 3.82
CA ILE A 19 -0.93 -27.35 5.18
C ILE A 19 0.15 -26.38 5.68
N THR A 20 1.42 -26.67 5.44
CA THR A 20 2.55 -25.79 5.82
C THR A 20 2.52 -24.43 5.11
N GLU A 21 2.10 -24.39 3.84
CA GLU A 21 1.96 -23.14 3.09
C GLU A 21 0.84 -22.29 3.69
N ILE A 22 -0.29 -22.89 4.06
CA ILE A 22 -1.39 -22.19 4.74
C ILE A 22 -0.93 -21.61 6.07
N TYR A 23 -0.24 -22.40 6.90
CA TYR A 23 0.28 -21.91 8.18
C TYR A 23 1.31 -20.80 8.00
N ALA A 24 2.21 -20.91 7.03
CA ALA A 24 3.18 -19.86 6.73
C ALA A 24 2.49 -18.56 6.29
N LEU A 25 1.50 -18.63 5.40
CA LEU A 25 0.73 -17.47 4.95
C LEU A 25 -0.07 -16.84 6.08
N ALA A 26 -0.68 -17.65 6.94
CA ALA A 26 -1.40 -17.17 8.12
C ALA A 26 -0.45 -16.47 9.10
N ALA A 27 0.70 -17.07 9.38
CA ALA A 27 1.72 -16.48 10.26
C ALA A 27 2.22 -15.13 9.72
N VAL A 28 2.57 -15.05 8.43
CA VAL A 28 3.01 -13.78 7.81
C VAL A 28 1.91 -12.73 7.85
N SER A 29 0.66 -13.11 7.57
CA SER A 29 -0.50 -12.20 7.67
C SER A 29 -0.68 -11.65 9.09
N VAL A 30 -0.59 -12.52 10.10
CA VAL A 30 -0.70 -12.13 11.51
C VAL A 30 0.46 -11.23 11.93
N SER A 31 1.69 -11.53 11.52
CA SER A 31 2.86 -10.69 11.83
C SER A 31 2.70 -9.29 11.25
N ILE A 32 2.30 -9.16 9.99
CA ILE A 32 2.10 -7.86 9.34
C ILE A 32 0.91 -7.10 9.94
N GLY A 33 -0.17 -7.81 10.28
CA GLY A 33 -1.30 -7.20 10.99
C GLY A 33 -0.90 -6.68 12.37
N THR A 34 -0.07 -7.43 13.10
CA THR A 34 0.44 -7.03 14.42
C THR A 34 1.36 -5.81 14.31
N GLU A 35 2.28 -5.81 13.35
CA GLU A 35 3.12 -4.64 13.03
C GLU A 35 2.27 -3.40 12.73
N ALA A 36 1.23 -3.54 11.90
CA ALA A 36 0.32 -2.43 11.60
C ALA A 36 -0.36 -1.88 12.87
N ILE A 37 -0.85 -2.75 13.77
CA ILE A 37 -1.43 -2.34 15.05
C ILE A 37 -0.41 -1.59 15.90
N LEU A 38 0.80 -2.12 16.04
CA LEU A 38 1.88 -1.46 16.79
C LEU A 38 2.24 -0.10 16.20
N HIS A 39 2.25 0.04 14.88
CA HIS A 39 2.45 1.33 14.22
C HIS A 39 1.36 2.33 14.55
N TRP A 40 0.10 1.91 14.60
CA TRP A 40 -1.00 2.78 15.02
C TRP A 40 -0.88 3.22 16.48
N GLU A 41 -0.49 2.31 17.37
CA GLU A 41 -0.22 2.66 18.77
C GLU A 41 0.92 3.67 18.90
N LEU A 42 2.01 3.48 18.13
CA LEU A 42 3.11 4.43 18.09
C LEU A 42 2.66 5.79 17.55
N ALA A 43 1.91 5.81 16.46
CA ALA A 43 1.36 7.05 15.90
C ALA A 43 0.41 7.75 16.88
N HIS A 44 -0.32 7.01 17.72
CA HIS A 44 -1.19 7.62 18.73
C HIS A 44 -0.42 8.22 19.91
N ARG A 45 0.78 7.70 20.20
CA ARG A 45 1.66 8.20 21.27
C ARG A 45 2.57 9.35 20.81
N ASP A 46 2.85 9.43 19.52
CA ASP A 46 3.71 10.44 18.90
C ASP A 46 2.84 11.42 18.10
N ARG A 47 2.74 12.67 18.59
CA ARG A 47 1.90 13.71 17.98
C ARG A 47 2.31 14.01 16.53
N ASP A 48 3.59 13.95 16.21
CA ASP A 48 4.09 14.28 14.88
C ASP A 48 3.71 13.18 13.89
N LEU A 49 3.87 11.92 14.28
CA LEU A 49 3.35 10.78 13.51
C LEU A 49 1.83 10.80 13.37
N CYS A 50 1.10 11.14 14.44
CA CYS A 50 -0.35 11.29 14.39
C CYS A 50 -0.76 12.34 13.36
N THR A 51 -0.04 13.46 13.29
CA THR A 51 -0.29 14.56 12.34
C THR A 51 -0.15 14.09 10.90
N ILE A 52 0.96 13.40 10.59
CA ILE A 52 1.23 12.86 9.25
C ILE A 52 0.15 11.84 8.84
N GLN A 53 -0.17 10.91 9.74
CA GLN A 53 -1.20 9.88 9.48
C GLN A 53 -2.60 10.49 9.34
N THR A 54 -2.92 11.52 10.12
CA THR A 54 -4.22 12.19 10.04
C THR A 54 -4.40 12.85 8.67
N LEU A 55 -3.38 13.55 8.17
CA LEU A 55 -3.44 14.14 6.83
C LEU A 55 -3.57 13.05 5.75
N ALA A 56 -2.81 11.97 5.85
CA ALA A 56 -2.92 10.83 4.94
C ALA A 56 -4.34 10.24 4.94
N MET A 57 -4.97 10.14 6.11
CA MET A 57 -6.36 9.71 6.26
C MET A 57 -7.34 10.72 5.66
N CYS A 58 -7.12 12.03 5.81
CA CYS A 58 -7.93 13.05 5.14
C CYS A 58 -7.85 12.93 3.61
N PHE A 59 -6.66 12.69 3.06
CA PHE A 59 -6.51 12.38 1.63
C PHE A 59 -7.18 11.06 1.25
N ARG A 60 -7.13 10.04 2.10
CA ARG A 60 -7.84 8.78 1.88
C ARG A 60 -9.36 8.93 1.95
N THR A 61 -9.92 9.83 2.74
CA THR A 61 -11.40 9.98 2.80
C THR A 61 -11.90 10.97 1.75
N ASN A 62 -11.15 12.04 1.50
CA ASN A 62 -11.62 13.19 0.71
C ASN A 62 -10.94 13.29 -0.66
N GLY A 63 -9.89 12.50 -0.91
CA GLY A 63 -9.09 12.58 -2.14
C GLY A 63 -9.80 12.05 -3.37
N GLY A 64 -10.73 11.10 -3.24
CA GLY A 64 -11.46 10.50 -4.38
C GLY A 64 -12.15 11.52 -5.28
N PRO A 65 -13.08 12.35 -4.75
CA PRO A 65 -13.73 13.40 -5.53
C PRO A 65 -12.75 14.41 -6.13
N PHE A 66 -11.67 14.73 -5.41
CA PHE A 66 -10.62 15.61 -5.93
C PHE A 66 -9.88 14.97 -7.12
N LEU A 67 -9.57 13.67 -7.05
CA LEU A 67 -8.95 12.93 -8.14
C LEU A 67 -9.87 12.79 -9.34
N GLU A 68 -11.16 12.51 -9.14
CA GLU A 68 -12.15 12.44 -10.22
C GLU A 68 -12.25 13.78 -10.96
N LYS A 69 -12.40 14.88 -10.21
CA LYS A 69 -12.42 16.24 -10.79
C LYS A 69 -11.11 16.59 -11.50
N SER A 70 -9.97 16.16 -10.96
CA SER A 70 -8.66 16.37 -11.57
C SER A 70 -8.51 15.57 -12.86
N ARG A 71 -9.01 14.32 -12.92
CA ARG A 71 -9.03 13.47 -14.12
C ARG A 71 -9.91 14.05 -15.23
N GLU A 72 -11.04 14.64 -14.88
CA GLU A 72 -11.93 15.31 -15.84
C GLU A 72 -11.27 16.55 -16.45
N LYS A 73 -10.57 17.33 -15.62
CA LYS A 73 -9.83 18.52 -16.04
C LYS A 73 -8.54 18.22 -16.78
N SER A 74 -7.90 17.07 -16.53
CA SER A 74 -6.59 16.71 -17.08
C SER A 74 -6.65 16.30 -18.56
N THR A 75 -7.55 16.86 -19.36
CA THR A 75 -7.78 16.43 -20.74
C THR A 75 -6.62 16.73 -21.69
N VAL A 76 -5.60 17.55 -21.38
CA VAL A 76 -4.61 17.93 -22.42
C VAL A 76 -3.12 18.09 -22.01
N GLU A 77 -2.67 18.43 -20.78
CA GLU A 77 -1.27 18.93 -20.64
C GLU A 77 -0.35 18.41 -19.50
N SER A 78 -0.75 17.54 -18.57
CA SER A 78 0.13 17.23 -17.41
C SER A 78 0.15 15.79 -16.90
N THR A 79 -0.13 14.79 -17.73
CA THR A 79 0.20 13.40 -17.38
C THR A 79 1.70 13.17 -17.49
N ARG A 80 2.46 13.72 -16.53
CA ARG A 80 3.89 13.44 -16.38
C ARG A 80 4.09 11.93 -16.43
N THR A 81 5.01 11.49 -17.27
CA THR A 81 5.30 10.06 -17.34
C THR A 81 5.92 9.59 -16.03
N TRP A 82 5.78 8.32 -15.72
CA TRP A 82 6.44 7.70 -14.56
C TRP A 82 7.97 7.96 -14.55
N ASP A 83 8.59 8.07 -15.73
CA ASP A 83 10.02 8.36 -15.86
C ASP A 83 10.35 9.85 -15.60
N GLU A 84 9.46 10.77 -15.95
CA GLU A 84 9.61 12.19 -15.60
C GLU A 84 9.47 12.42 -14.10
N LEU A 85 8.42 11.84 -13.49
CA LEU A 85 8.25 11.90 -12.04
C LEU A 85 9.46 11.30 -11.34
N ARG A 86 9.88 10.09 -11.75
CA ARG A 86 11.06 9.43 -11.20
C ARG A 86 12.29 10.34 -11.21
N ALA A 87 12.54 11.06 -12.29
CA ALA A 87 13.72 11.92 -12.43
C ALA A 87 13.75 13.08 -11.41
N GLU A 88 12.59 13.47 -10.87
CA GLU A 88 12.50 14.52 -9.85
C GLU A 88 12.82 14.01 -8.44
N PHE A 89 12.59 12.73 -8.15
CA PHE A 89 12.91 12.11 -6.86
C PHE A 89 14.41 11.81 -6.73
N THR A 90 15.01 12.12 -5.57
CA THR A 90 16.47 12.03 -5.38
C THR A 90 17.05 10.63 -5.50
N ASN A 91 16.27 9.63 -5.10
CA ASN A 91 16.79 8.29 -4.91
C ASN A 91 16.71 7.41 -6.16
N TYR A 92 16.21 7.95 -7.28
CA TYR A 92 15.87 7.14 -8.46
C TYR A 92 16.27 7.84 -9.76
N PRO A 93 17.56 7.82 -10.13
CA PRO A 93 18.00 8.40 -11.38
C PRO A 93 17.30 7.74 -12.57
N LYS A 94 17.00 8.54 -13.61
CA LYS A 94 16.35 8.08 -14.86
C LYS A 94 17.13 6.91 -15.50
N ASP A 95 18.45 7.01 -15.47
CA ASP A 95 19.38 5.99 -15.99
C ASP A 95 19.81 4.96 -14.93
N GLY A 96 19.01 4.80 -13.87
CA GLY A 96 19.29 3.87 -12.78
C GLY A 96 19.32 2.41 -13.22
N SER A 97 20.00 1.58 -12.42
CA SER A 97 20.08 0.13 -12.62
C SER A 97 18.71 -0.54 -12.56
N LEU A 98 18.57 -1.75 -13.12
CA LEU A 98 17.32 -2.52 -13.02
C LEU A 98 16.86 -2.71 -11.57
N ALA A 99 17.80 -2.85 -10.63
CA ALA A 99 17.50 -2.93 -9.20
C ALA A 99 16.89 -1.63 -8.67
N GLN A 100 17.45 -0.47 -9.01
CA GLN A 100 16.88 0.83 -8.65
C GLN A 100 15.49 1.02 -9.26
N LYS A 101 15.31 0.56 -10.51
CA LYS A 101 13.99 0.58 -11.15
C LYS A 101 12.99 -0.28 -10.37
N PHE A 102 13.38 -1.49 -9.99
CA PHE A 102 12.54 -2.39 -9.21
C PHE A 102 12.20 -1.82 -7.82
N VAL A 103 13.17 -1.25 -7.10
CA VAL A 103 12.93 -0.61 -5.79
C VAL A 103 11.96 0.55 -5.92
N TRP A 104 12.12 1.37 -6.96
CA TRP A 104 11.17 2.43 -7.25
C TRP A 104 9.77 1.86 -7.50
N TRP A 105 9.63 0.84 -8.35
CA TRP A 105 8.33 0.20 -8.62
C TRP A 105 7.73 -0.37 -7.34
N TYR A 106 8.52 -1.07 -6.53
CA TYR A 106 8.09 -1.61 -5.25
C TYR A 106 7.54 -0.53 -4.31
N ASN A 107 8.12 0.67 -4.31
CA ASN A 107 7.70 1.76 -3.44
C ASN A 107 6.51 2.58 -4.01
N HIS A 108 6.41 2.69 -5.33
CA HIS A 108 5.52 3.65 -6.01
C HIS A 108 4.36 3.01 -6.77
N ALA A 109 4.35 1.69 -6.99
CA ALA A 109 3.31 1.01 -7.80
C ALA A 109 1.89 1.05 -7.22
N TRP A 110 1.70 1.60 -6.01
CA TRP A 110 0.41 1.60 -5.31
C TRP A 110 -0.47 2.81 -5.62
N SER A 111 0.06 3.79 -6.34
CA SER A 111 -0.61 5.04 -6.69
C SER A 111 -0.43 5.35 -8.17
N ASP A 112 -1.42 5.99 -8.78
CA ASP A 112 -1.37 6.44 -10.17
C ASP A 112 -0.40 7.63 -10.30
N PRO A 113 0.43 7.72 -11.36
CA PRO A 113 1.36 8.83 -11.54
C PRO A 113 0.66 10.20 -11.53
N LEU A 114 -0.62 10.28 -11.90
CA LEU A 114 -1.41 11.50 -11.76
C LEU A 114 -1.47 11.98 -10.29
N VAL A 115 -1.69 11.07 -9.34
CA VAL A 115 -1.78 11.39 -7.91
C VAL A 115 -0.47 11.98 -7.40
N TRP A 116 0.65 11.42 -7.87
CA TRP A 116 1.98 11.92 -7.56
C TRP A 116 2.22 13.31 -8.10
N GLY A 117 1.91 13.54 -9.37
CA GLY A 117 2.04 14.86 -9.99
C GLY A 117 1.23 15.91 -9.23
N LEU A 118 -0.02 15.57 -8.89
CA LEU A 118 -0.89 16.45 -8.11
C LEU A 118 -0.32 16.76 -6.73
N LEU A 119 0.12 15.76 -5.97
CA LEU A 119 0.69 16.00 -4.64
C LEU A 119 2.02 16.74 -4.69
N TYR A 120 2.85 16.49 -5.71
CA TYR A 120 4.07 17.25 -5.91
C TYR A 120 3.77 18.73 -6.23
N GLU A 121 2.80 18.99 -7.11
CA GLU A 121 2.41 20.35 -7.46
C GLU A 121 1.69 21.10 -6.34
N ASP A 122 0.86 20.41 -5.55
CA ASP A 122 0.00 21.01 -4.52
C ASP A 122 0.69 21.10 -3.15
N GLN A 123 1.60 20.17 -2.83
CA GLN A 123 2.23 20.11 -1.51
C GLN A 123 3.69 20.55 -1.56
N TYR A 124 4.47 20.07 -2.53
CA TYR A 124 5.91 20.35 -2.56
C TYR A 124 6.24 21.74 -3.14
N LEU A 125 5.67 22.09 -4.31
CA LEU A 125 5.98 23.37 -4.96
C LEU A 125 5.59 24.60 -4.12
N PRO A 126 4.44 24.65 -3.43
CA PRO A 126 4.09 25.81 -2.61
C PRO A 126 5.04 25.96 -1.43
N VAL A 127 5.44 24.87 -0.78
CA VAL A 127 6.42 24.92 0.32
C VAL A 127 7.76 25.47 -0.16
N GLN A 128 8.24 25.02 -1.32
CA GLN A 128 9.47 25.54 -1.91
C GLN A 128 9.36 27.02 -2.30
N LYS A 129 8.23 27.40 -2.91
CA LYS A 129 7.99 28.77 -3.40
C LYS A 129 7.84 29.76 -2.24
N HIS A 130 7.14 29.36 -1.18
CA HIS A 130 6.89 30.20 -0.01
C HIS A 130 7.98 30.09 1.07
N LYS A 131 8.99 29.22 0.86
CA LYS A 131 10.09 28.97 1.80
C LYS A 131 9.56 28.73 3.22
N LEU A 132 8.58 27.82 3.34
CA LEU A 132 8.05 27.48 4.66
C LEU A 132 9.17 26.86 5.50
N GLU A 133 9.27 27.31 6.74
CA GLU A 133 10.19 26.77 7.73
C GLU A 133 9.44 25.73 8.59
N PRO A 134 10.07 24.60 8.95
CA PRO A 134 11.45 24.22 8.63
C PRO A 134 11.64 23.68 7.20
N THR A 135 12.84 23.88 6.64
CA THR A 135 13.23 23.26 5.37
C THR A 135 13.42 21.75 5.51
N LEU A 136 12.59 20.97 4.81
CA LEU A 136 12.66 19.50 4.84
C LEU A 136 13.75 18.96 3.90
N SER A 137 14.36 17.85 4.30
CA SER A 137 15.24 17.10 3.42
C SER A 137 14.46 16.60 2.20
N LYS A 138 15.11 16.55 1.03
CA LYS A 138 14.46 16.03 -0.17
C LYS A 138 14.06 14.55 -0.02
N GLY A 139 14.81 13.77 0.76
CA GLY A 139 14.45 12.39 1.08
C GLY A 139 13.18 12.26 1.92
N ASP A 140 12.96 13.16 2.88
CA ASP A 140 11.73 13.18 3.68
C ASP A 140 10.52 13.61 2.83
N TRP A 141 10.70 14.55 1.90
CA TRP A 141 9.69 14.87 0.91
C TRP A 141 9.34 13.68 0.03
N ASP A 142 10.34 12.98 -0.50
CA ASP A 142 10.14 11.78 -1.31
C ASP A 142 9.27 10.76 -0.54
N ILE A 143 9.60 10.50 0.73
CA ILE A 143 8.86 9.56 1.60
C ILE A 143 7.45 10.07 1.91
N LEU A 144 7.29 11.35 2.24
CA LEU A 144 6.01 11.96 2.58
C LEU A 144 5.05 11.91 1.39
N ILE A 145 5.49 12.38 0.21
CA ILE A 145 4.67 12.36 -1.00
C ILE A 145 4.29 10.91 -1.33
N THR A 146 5.22 9.95 -1.17
CA THR A 146 4.92 8.53 -1.33
C THR A 146 3.80 8.05 -0.41
N HIS A 147 3.91 8.40 0.87
CA HIS A 147 2.92 8.01 1.85
C HIS A 147 1.54 8.60 1.52
N LEU A 148 1.48 9.91 1.22
CA LEU A 148 0.24 10.62 0.89
C LEU A 148 -0.38 10.10 -0.42
N ALA A 149 0.42 9.86 -1.45
CA ALA A 149 -0.07 9.34 -2.73
C ALA A 149 -0.71 7.96 -2.57
N ASN A 150 -0.06 7.09 -1.80
CA ASN A 150 -0.55 5.76 -1.50
C ASN A 150 -1.82 5.79 -0.63
N ALA A 151 -1.94 6.77 0.27
CA ALA A 151 -3.13 6.99 1.08
C ALA A 151 -4.32 7.48 0.23
N MET A 152 -4.07 8.48 -0.63
CA MET A 152 -5.07 9.10 -1.51
C MET A 152 -5.65 8.09 -2.52
N GLN A 153 -4.82 7.27 -3.17
CA GLN A 153 -5.31 6.19 -4.06
C GLN A 153 -6.09 5.10 -3.31
N GLY A 154 -5.98 5.06 -1.97
CA GLY A 154 -6.75 4.20 -1.09
C GLY A 154 -8.23 4.57 -0.98
N SER A 155 -8.61 5.82 -1.30
CA SER A 155 -9.96 6.36 -1.07
C SER A 155 -11.06 5.62 -1.80
N ASP A 156 -10.83 5.31 -3.06
CA ASP A 156 -11.89 4.79 -3.92
C ASP A 156 -12.00 3.26 -3.83
N GLY A 157 -11.05 2.59 -3.15
CA GLY A 157 -10.87 1.14 -3.15
C GLY A 157 -10.63 0.52 -4.55
N LYS A 158 -10.83 1.28 -5.62
CA LYS A 158 -10.97 0.83 -7.00
C LYS A 158 -9.68 0.71 -7.77
N LEU A 159 -8.52 1.16 -7.28
CA LEU A 159 -7.24 1.01 -7.99
C LEU A 159 -6.19 0.29 -7.12
N SER A 160 -6.07 0.70 -5.87
CA SER A 160 -5.09 0.15 -4.93
C SER A 160 -5.44 -1.25 -4.41
N ALA A 161 -6.71 -1.65 -4.41
CA ALA A 161 -7.12 -3.05 -4.17
C ALA A 161 -7.11 -3.89 -5.47
N LEU A 162 -7.06 -3.27 -6.66
CA LEU A 162 -7.20 -4.01 -7.91
C LEU A 162 -6.06 -4.99 -8.14
N ALA A 163 -4.81 -4.65 -7.81
CA ALA A 163 -3.71 -5.56 -8.09
C ALA A 163 -3.87 -6.89 -7.31
N PRO A 164 -3.94 -6.89 -5.95
CA PRO A 164 -4.25 -8.11 -5.20
C PRO A 164 -5.53 -8.80 -5.65
N TRP A 165 -6.58 -8.02 -5.92
CA TRP A 165 -7.90 -8.53 -6.29
C TRP A 165 -7.95 -9.13 -7.69
N ARG A 166 -7.18 -8.62 -8.66
CA ARG A 166 -7.05 -9.19 -10.01
C ARG A 166 -6.43 -10.57 -9.95
N PHE A 167 -5.36 -10.75 -9.17
CA PHE A 167 -4.76 -12.06 -8.95
C PHE A 167 -5.72 -13.00 -8.22
N PHE A 168 -6.45 -12.51 -7.21
CA PHE A 168 -7.44 -13.30 -6.51
C PHE A 168 -8.61 -13.72 -7.41
N ARG A 169 -9.14 -12.82 -8.24
CA ARG A 169 -10.18 -13.13 -9.24
C ARG A 169 -9.70 -14.16 -10.25
N ALA A 170 -8.47 -14.02 -10.76
CA ALA A 170 -7.87 -15.03 -11.63
C ALA A 170 -7.76 -16.39 -10.92
N PHE A 171 -7.40 -16.39 -9.63
CA PHE A 171 -7.39 -17.60 -8.81
C PHE A 171 -8.79 -18.22 -8.69
N LEU A 172 -9.82 -17.41 -8.43
CA LEU A 172 -11.21 -17.90 -8.38
C LEU A 172 -11.65 -18.48 -9.71
N LEU A 173 -11.29 -17.81 -10.83
CA LEU A 173 -11.65 -18.23 -12.18
C LEU A 173 -10.99 -19.57 -12.56
N ILE A 174 -9.71 -19.78 -12.22
CA ILE A 174 -8.97 -21.00 -12.56
C ILE A 174 -9.34 -22.20 -11.65
N THR A 175 -9.92 -21.93 -10.47
CA THR A 175 -10.26 -22.95 -9.48
C THR A 175 -11.25 -24.02 -9.95
N PRO A 176 -12.39 -23.70 -10.59
CA PRO A 176 -13.28 -24.73 -11.11
C PRO A 176 -12.62 -25.62 -12.17
N PHE A 177 -11.74 -25.06 -13.03
CA PHE A 177 -10.99 -25.85 -14.01
C PHE A 177 -10.01 -26.81 -13.34
N ALA A 178 -9.30 -26.34 -12.30
CA ALA A 178 -8.39 -27.18 -11.53
C ALA A 178 -9.15 -28.32 -10.81
N LEU A 179 -10.33 -28.03 -10.28
CA LEU A 179 -11.20 -29.03 -9.65
C LEU A 179 -11.69 -30.06 -10.69
N GLY A 180 -12.16 -29.61 -11.85
CA GLY A 180 -12.58 -30.49 -12.95
C GLY A 180 -11.45 -31.40 -13.44
N ALA A 181 -10.23 -30.85 -13.61
CA ALA A 181 -9.06 -31.63 -13.99
C ALA A 181 -8.69 -32.71 -12.95
N ARG A 182 -8.90 -32.44 -11.65
CA ARG A 182 -8.69 -33.42 -10.57
C ARG A 182 -9.76 -34.51 -10.59
N LEU A 183 -11.03 -34.14 -10.76
CA LEU A 183 -12.15 -35.09 -10.82
C LEU A 183 -12.03 -36.03 -12.03
N LEU A 184 -11.54 -35.53 -13.15
CA LEU A 184 -11.31 -36.29 -14.38
C LEU A 184 -9.94 -36.99 -14.41
N PHE A 185 -9.13 -36.90 -13.34
CA PHE A 185 -7.79 -37.49 -13.26
C PHE A 185 -6.89 -37.15 -14.46
N LEU A 186 -6.81 -35.86 -14.83
CA LEU A 186 -6.00 -35.38 -15.96
C LEU A 186 -4.64 -34.85 -15.49
N PRO A 187 -3.61 -35.70 -15.24
CA PRO A 187 -2.39 -35.30 -14.54
C PRO A 187 -1.60 -34.19 -15.25
N ARG A 188 -1.63 -34.17 -16.59
CA ARG A 188 -0.94 -33.17 -17.42
C ARG A 188 -1.49 -31.76 -17.23
N ILE A 189 -2.75 -31.63 -16.83
CA ILE A 189 -3.44 -30.35 -16.63
C ILE A 189 -3.45 -29.96 -15.15
N VAL A 190 -3.58 -30.95 -14.25
CA VAL A 190 -3.65 -30.70 -12.80
C VAL A 190 -2.40 -29.99 -12.27
N LEU A 191 -1.21 -30.37 -12.72
CA LEU A 191 0.05 -29.77 -12.25
C LEU A 191 0.17 -28.28 -12.62
N PRO A 192 0.09 -27.86 -13.90
CA PRO A 192 0.20 -26.45 -14.26
C PRO A 192 -0.91 -25.60 -13.63
N LEU A 193 -2.15 -26.10 -13.56
CA LEU A 193 -3.24 -25.39 -12.88
C LEU A 193 -2.97 -25.21 -11.38
N SER A 194 -2.41 -26.21 -10.71
CA SER A 194 -2.07 -26.11 -9.29
C SER A 194 -0.92 -25.13 -9.04
N ILE A 195 0.09 -25.08 -9.93
CA ILE A 195 1.17 -24.09 -9.89
C ILE A 195 0.58 -22.68 -10.09
N ALA A 196 -0.24 -22.49 -11.13
CA ALA A 196 -0.87 -21.21 -11.41
C ALA A 196 -1.73 -20.73 -10.22
N GLN A 197 -2.54 -21.60 -9.63
CA GLN A 197 -3.33 -21.24 -8.44
C GLN A 197 -2.45 -20.77 -7.27
N ARG A 198 -1.33 -21.46 -6.99
CA ARG A 198 -0.40 -21.08 -5.92
C ARG A 198 0.24 -19.72 -6.19
N VAL A 199 0.73 -19.51 -7.41
CA VAL A 199 1.33 -18.23 -7.82
C VAL A 199 0.32 -17.09 -7.67
N LEU A 200 -0.92 -17.29 -8.10
CA LEU A 200 -1.97 -16.27 -8.00
C LEU A 200 -2.32 -15.95 -6.53
N ILE A 201 -2.43 -16.97 -5.67
CA ILE A 201 -2.64 -16.75 -4.22
C ILE A 201 -1.45 -15.99 -3.62
N TYR A 202 -0.21 -16.43 -3.89
CA TYR A 202 0.98 -15.79 -3.34
C TYR A 202 1.12 -14.35 -3.83
N CYS A 203 0.91 -14.08 -5.12
CA CYS A 203 0.94 -12.71 -5.65
C CYS A 203 -0.15 -11.84 -5.00
N SER A 204 -1.38 -12.35 -4.91
CA SER A 204 -2.49 -11.63 -4.28
C SER A 204 -2.17 -11.24 -2.84
N LEU A 205 -1.79 -12.23 -2.02
CA LEU A 205 -1.53 -12.02 -0.61
C LEU A 205 -0.26 -11.19 -0.37
N THR A 206 0.81 -11.46 -1.09
CA THR A 206 2.08 -10.71 -0.95
C THR A 206 1.89 -9.26 -1.32
N LEU A 207 1.13 -8.95 -2.37
CA LEU A 207 0.84 -7.55 -2.73
C LEU A 207 -0.05 -6.88 -1.70
N TYR A 208 -1.08 -7.57 -1.20
CA TYR A 208 -1.95 -7.04 -0.15
C TYR A 208 -1.16 -6.71 1.12
N LEU A 209 -0.36 -7.66 1.59
CA LEU A 209 0.41 -7.52 2.81
C LEU A 209 1.54 -6.49 2.69
N ASN A 210 2.28 -6.46 1.57
CA ASN A 210 3.32 -5.45 1.35
C ASN A 210 2.74 -4.04 1.32
N ARG A 211 1.57 -3.86 0.70
CA ARG A 211 0.90 -2.56 0.69
C ARG A 211 0.59 -2.08 2.11
N THR A 212 -0.01 -2.94 2.94
CA THR A 212 -0.33 -2.62 4.33
C THR A 212 0.94 -2.29 5.11
N TYR A 213 1.96 -3.14 4.98
CA TYR A 213 3.26 -2.95 5.65
C TYR A 213 3.90 -1.62 5.25
N GLN A 214 4.02 -1.34 3.95
CA GLN A 214 4.64 -0.11 3.45
C GLN A 214 3.88 1.13 3.91
N HIS A 215 2.54 1.11 3.88
CA HIS A 215 1.74 2.24 4.33
C HIS A 215 2.00 2.59 5.80
N CYS A 216 2.13 1.58 6.66
CA CYS A 216 2.44 1.78 8.08
C CYS A 216 3.91 2.20 8.31
N HIS A 217 4.82 1.67 7.49
CA HIS A 217 6.25 1.86 7.69
C HIS A 217 6.80 3.17 7.09
N TYR A 218 6.14 3.79 6.09
CA TYR A 218 6.66 5.01 5.46
C TYR A 218 6.92 6.17 6.45
N PRO A 219 5.97 6.56 7.31
CA PRO A 219 6.19 7.69 8.23
C PRO A 219 7.33 7.44 9.23
N LEU A 220 7.60 6.18 9.56
CA LEU A 220 8.72 5.84 10.44
C LEU A 220 10.09 6.06 9.80
N ARG A 221 10.17 6.07 8.46
CA ARG A 221 11.42 6.29 7.72
C ARG A 221 11.79 7.77 7.58
N LEU A 222 10.89 8.68 7.96
CA LEU A 222 11.17 10.11 7.98
C LEU A 222 12.27 10.38 9.02
N GLN A 223 13.30 11.10 8.60
CA GLN A 223 14.44 11.49 9.44
C GLN A 223 14.01 12.56 10.44
N ASP A 224 13.29 13.58 9.97
CA ASP A 224 12.79 14.67 10.79
C ASP A 224 11.25 14.76 10.76
N ARG A 225 10.62 13.89 11.57
CA ARG A 225 9.16 13.82 11.68
C ARG A 225 8.54 15.11 12.20
N HIS A 226 9.25 15.78 13.11
CA HIS A 226 8.79 17.01 13.73
C HIS A 226 8.69 18.13 12.70
N SER A 227 9.75 18.33 11.93
CA SER A 227 9.76 19.31 10.86
C SER A 227 8.69 19.02 9.82
N VAL A 228 8.49 17.74 9.46
CA VAL A 228 7.40 17.36 8.54
C VAL A 228 6.05 17.76 9.12
N ALA A 229 5.76 17.42 10.38
CA ALA A 229 4.50 17.75 11.01
C ALA A 229 4.25 19.27 11.08
N LEU A 230 5.28 20.08 11.35
CA LEU A 230 5.18 21.55 11.34
C LEU A 230 4.80 22.09 9.96
N VAL A 231 5.45 21.60 8.90
CA VAL A 231 5.12 21.99 7.52
C VAL A 231 3.68 21.58 7.17
N LEU A 232 3.27 20.37 7.55
CA LEU A 232 1.89 19.92 7.30
C LEU A 232 0.85 20.77 8.04
N ASN A 233 1.13 21.21 9.27
CA ASN A 233 0.25 22.11 10.01
C ASN A 233 0.12 23.50 9.36
N GLN A 234 1.17 23.96 8.66
CA GLN A 234 1.10 25.21 7.89
C GLN A 234 0.29 25.03 6.60
N LEU A 235 0.39 23.86 5.95
CA LEU A 235 -0.37 23.54 4.74
C LEU A 235 -1.85 23.28 5.03
N ALA A 236 -2.16 22.73 6.20
CA ALA A 236 -3.52 22.40 6.64
C ALA A 236 -3.78 22.94 8.06
N PRO A 237 -4.19 24.22 8.22
CA PRO A 237 -4.36 24.86 9.53
C PRO A 237 -5.36 24.17 10.48
N ASP A 238 -6.32 23.41 9.93
CA ASP A 238 -7.32 22.68 10.72
C ASP A 238 -6.78 21.35 11.28
N LEU A 239 -5.63 20.87 10.76
CA LEU A 239 -5.06 19.56 11.11
C LEU A 239 -4.75 19.40 12.61
N PRO A 240 -4.20 20.40 13.33
CA PRO A 240 -3.94 20.28 14.76
C PRO A 240 -5.19 20.00 15.61
N GLU A 241 -6.34 20.55 15.24
CA GLU A 241 -7.60 20.33 15.96
C GLU A 241 -8.10 18.89 15.76
N ILE A 242 -8.01 18.38 14.53
CA ILE A 242 -8.35 16.98 14.21
C ILE A 242 -7.42 16.03 14.98
N VAL A 243 -6.11 16.31 14.99
CA VAL A 243 -5.11 15.51 15.73
C VAL A 243 -5.42 15.51 17.23
N ASN A 244 -5.72 16.67 17.82
CA ASN A 244 -6.12 16.78 19.23
C ASN A 244 -7.36 15.93 19.53
N THR A 245 -8.35 15.94 18.63
CA THR A 245 -9.58 15.17 18.76
C THR A 245 -9.31 13.66 18.71
N ILE A 246 -8.44 13.20 17.80
CA ILE A 246 -8.06 11.79 17.69
C ILE A 246 -7.32 11.33 18.95
N MET A 247 -6.31 12.10 19.39
CA MET A 247 -5.50 11.78 20.57
C MET A 247 -6.29 11.81 21.89
N SER A 248 -7.26 12.73 22.03
CA SER A 248 -8.09 12.83 23.25
C SER A 248 -9.26 11.84 23.28
N GLY A 249 -9.83 11.50 22.11
CA GLY A 249 -11.04 10.70 22.01
C GLY A 249 -10.83 9.20 22.10
N GLY A 250 -9.57 8.71 22.17
CA GLY A 250 -9.24 7.29 22.13
C GLY A 250 -9.80 6.54 20.92
N ARG A 251 -10.22 7.26 19.86
CA ARG A 251 -10.81 6.64 18.67
C ARG A 251 -9.70 5.99 17.89
N HIS A 252 -9.77 4.67 17.74
CA HIS A 252 -8.92 3.95 16.80
C HIS A 252 -9.24 4.41 15.37
N PHE A 253 -8.20 4.64 14.57
CA PHE A 253 -8.35 4.90 13.15
C PHE A 253 -9.12 3.75 12.48
N PRO A 254 -10.07 4.03 11.58
CA PRO A 254 -10.72 2.97 10.81
C PRO A 254 -9.67 2.33 9.88
N LEU A 255 -9.37 1.05 10.09
CA LEU A 255 -8.50 0.23 9.22
C LEU A 255 -9.15 0.01 7.85
#